data_AF-A0A5C6DWZ7-F1
#
_entry.id   AF-A0A5C6DWZ7-F1
#
_cell.length_a   1.000
_cell.length_b   1.000
_cell.length_c   1.000
_cell.angle_alpha   90.00
_cell.angle_beta   90.00
_cell.angle_gamma   90.00
#
_symmetry.space_group_name_H-M   'P 1'
#
loop_
_entity.id
_entity.type
_entity.pdbx_description
1 polymer ?
#
loop_
_entity_poly.entity_id
_entity_poly.type
_entity_poly.pdbx_seq_one_letter_code
_entity_poly.pdbx_strand_id
1 'polypeptide(L)'
;MKDSTNNSNSTVPNDNLTDNTFYPHLSLANLTMSLHRIHSHQECAESLKRPNNRSMDSPPARPRDPRHGSVLALMAFLLPVLALLAAFCINTAQMQLTQTELMVATDAAARAGGRAFSEHQTTDAAEVAAIATAALNDVDGEPLQIRSGEAAGEIEFGITTQPGGLTGRYLFQRMPIASITSGENIASAVRVNGRRDDSSLSGRVPLIIPGLFDTNDFASHQQSVAMQVDRDISLILDRSGSMVPELDFDWPSGKSPWYTSTKNAGVAAGMLTSSYSYYSGTSYYYAPGVNSMTYQQWVWNEHYGLEDCPSQPWQDLVEAVDAFLNVLDTTVQEEQVSVASYSEWATTDIGLTKDFSVVRSTIRSLNPGGWTAIGRGMEKGMPTLLSSDARPYAAKTMVVMTDGVENRGPDSLPTAQGFVQNCPLTIHTVTFGDGADQNAMRAVALAGGGKHYHAANGEQLKQIFEEIANNLPTILTE
;
A
#
# COMPACT_ATOMS: atom_id res chain seq x y z
N MET A 1 52.22 16.64 -26.41
CA MET A 1 53.32 16.15 -25.55
C MET A 1 52.81 14.89 -24.87
N LYS A 2 53.23 13.70 -25.36
CA LYS A 2 52.74 12.34 -24.97
C LYS A 2 51.24 12.10 -25.28
N ASP A 3 50.84 11.11 -26.06
CA ASP A 3 51.06 9.64 -26.02
C ASP A 3 50.29 8.93 -24.89
N SER A 4 49.20 8.26 -25.26
CA SER A 4 49.09 6.79 -25.10
C SER A 4 48.04 6.20 -26.05
N THR A 5 48.18 4.90 -26.34
CA THR A 5 47.50 4.16 -27.41
C THR A 5 46.56 3.08 -26.85
N ASN A 6 45.49 2.74 -27.58
CA ASN A 6 45.05 1.37 -27.92
C ASN A 6 43.73 1.49 -28.72
N ASN A 7 43.65 1.19 -30.01
CA ASN A 7 43.89 -0.04 -30.80
C ASN A 7 42.57 -0.80 -31.09
N SER A 8 42.42 -1.24 -32.34
CA SER A 8 41.31 -1.98 -32.94
C SER A 8 41.16 -3.41 -32.35
N ASN A 9 40.14 -4.26 -32.59
CA ASN A 9 39.10 -4.42 -33.64
C ASN A 9 37.96 -5.32 -33.03
N SER A 10 36.81 -5.69 -33.63
CA SER A 10 36.13 -5.41 -34.92
C SER A 10 34.66 -5.91 -34.91
N THR A 11 33.76 -5.20 -35.60
CA THR A 11 32.51 -5.66 -36.27
C THR A 11 31.50 -6.63 -35.60
N VAL A 12 30.29 -6.09 -35.43
CA VAL A 12 28.91 -6.65 -35.32
C VAL A 12 28.63 -7.96 -36.10
N PRO A 13 27.61 -8.76 -35.70
CA PRO A 13 26.23 -8.52 -36.20
C PRO A 13 25.11 -8.56 -35.14
N ASN A 14 23.93 -8.05 -35.53
CA ASN A 14 22.67 -8.06 -34.77
C ASN A 14 22.13 -9.50 -34.60
N ASP A 15 21.35 -9.77 -33.55
CA ASP A 15 19.87 -9.78 -33.66
C ASP A 15 19.13 -10.10 -32.35
N ASN A 16 18.15 -9.24 -32.03
CA ASN A 16 16.81 -9.49 -31.48
C ASN A 16 16.53 -10.59 -30.42
N LEU A 17 16.16 -10.08 -29.24
CA LEU A 17 14.93 -10.38 -28.47
C LEU A 17 14.71 -11.76 -27.79
N THR A 18 14.36 -11.63 -26.51
CA THR A 18 13.56 -12.53 -25.65
C THR A 18 14.06 -13.96 -25.43
N ASP A 19 14.80 -14.13 -24.33
CA ASP A 19 14.75 -15.36 -23.54
C ASP A 19 14.55 -15.00 -22.06
N ASN A 20 13.45 -15.47 -21.47
CA ASN A 20 13.23 -15.46 -20.03
C ASN A 20 12.15 -16.51 -19.68
N THR A 21 12.51 -17.78 -19.84
CA THR A 21 11.63 -18.92 -19.54
C THR A 21 11.68 -19.27 -18.05
N PHE A 22 10.54 -19.16 -17.35
CA PHE A 22 10.37 -19.78 -16.04
C PHE A 22 8.96 -20.37 -15.86
N TYR A 23 8.93 -21.62 -15.41
CA TYR A 23 7.78 -22.44 -14.96
C TYR A 23 6.65 -22.76 -15.95
N PRO A 24 6.63 -24.00 -16.50
CA PRO A 24 5.41 -24.68 -16.92
C PRO A 24 4.86 -25.61 -15.83
N HIS A 25 3.53 -25.78 -15.84
CA HIS A 25 2.74 -26.63 -14.96
C HIS A 25 3.21 -28.11 -14.89
N LEU A 26 3.28 -28.66 -13.68
CA LEU A 26 3.32 -30.12 -13.44
C LEU A 26 1.91 -30.70 -13.50
N SER A 27 1.50 -31.16 -14.68
CA SER A 27 0.24 -31.89 -14.87
C SER A 27 0.41 -33.37 -14.51
N LEU A 28 -0.52 -33.91 -13.72
CA LEU A 28 -0.65 -35.33 -13.38
C LEU A 28 -0.95 -36.19 -14.62
N ALA A 29 0.05 -36.87 -15.17
CA ALA A 29 -0.13 -38.03 -16.04
C ALA A 29 1.12 -38.93 -16.07
N ASN A 30 0.90 -40.24 -16.25
CA ASN A 30 1.91 -41.28 -16.53
C ASN A 30 2.81 -41.74 -15.34
N LEU A 31 2.22 -42.52 -14.42
CA LEU A 31 2.99 -43.37 -13.51
C LEU A 31 2.45 -44.82 -13.43
N THR A 32 2.17 -45.41 -14.59
CA THR A 32 1.78 -46.82 -14.75
C THR A 32 2.36 -47.44 -16.03
N MET A 33 3.61 -47.91 -15.97
CA MET A 33 4.20 -49.02 -16.77
C MET A 33 5.74 -48.90 -16.81
N SER A 34 6.46 -49.50 -15.85
CA SER A 34 7.82 -50.03 -16.08
C SER A 34 8.28 -50.96 -14.95
N LEU A 35 7.52 -52.03 -14.68
CA LEU A 35 7.91 -53.10 -13.74
C LEU A 35 8.01 -54.46 -14.45
N HIS A 36 8.72 -54.45 -15.59
CA HIS A 36 9.10 -55.66 -16.32
C HIS A 36 10.42 -55.45 -17.04
N ARG A 37 11.30 -56.49 -16.98
CA ARG A 37 12.63 -56.60 -17.62
C ARG A 37 13.87 -56.19 -16.78
N ILE A 38 14.12 -56.91 -15.68
CA ILE A 38 15.49 -57.33 -15.30
C ILE A 38 15.44 -58.80 -14.85
N HIS A 39 15.37 -59.74 -15.81
CA HIS A 39 15.51 -61.17 -15.54
C HIS A 39 15.92 -61.94 -16.81
N SER A 40 17.15 -61.74 -17.29
CA SER A 40 17.68 -62.46 -18.47
C SER A 40 19.21 -62.41 -18.60
N HIS A 41 19.94 -62.96 -17.63
CA HIS A 41 21.37 -63.31 -17.78
C HIS A 41 21.72 -64.56 -16.96
N GLN A 42 21.03 -65.66 -17.24
CA GLN A 42 21.32 -66.95 -16.59
C GLN A 42 21.04 -68.15 -17.50
N GLU A 43 21.46 -68.08 -18.78
CA GLU A 43 21.33 -69.18 -19.75
C GLU A 43 22.44 -69.10 -20.81
N CYS A 44 23.66 -69.49 -20.45
CA CYS A 44 24.77 -69.67 -21.40
C CYS A 44 25.87 -70.61 -20.86
N ALA A 45 25.49 -71.83 -20.45
CA ALA A 45 26.45 -72.88 -20.07
C ALA A 45 25.83 -74.29 -19.99
N GLU A 46 25.08 -74.77 -20.98
CA GLU A 46 24.72 -76.20 -21.02
C GLU A 46 24.72 -76.81 -22.43
N SER A 47 25.94 -77.07 -22.94
CA SER A 47 26.15 -77.94 -24.08
C SER A 47 27.55 -78.56 -24.03
N LEU A 48 27.64 -79.79 -23.52
CA LEU A 48 28.28 -80.94 -24.19
C LEU A 48 28.39 -82.17 -23.27
N LYS A 49 28.20 -83.35 -23.87
CA LYS A 49 28.09 -84.65 -23.20
C LYS A 49 29.38 -85.08 -22.49
N ARG A 50 29.23 -85.85 -21.40
CA ARG A 50 30.28 -86.71 -20.83
C ARG A 50 30.88 -87.65 -21.89
N PRO A 51 32.15 -88.02 -21.73
CA PRO A 51 32.44 -89.42 -21.40
C PRO A 51 33.44 -89.61 -20.24
N ASN A 52 33.49 -90.82 -19.68
CA ASN A 52 34.36 -91.22 -18.56
C ASN A 52 35.87 -91.18 -18.90
N ASN A 53 36.72 -90.74 -17.95
CA ASN A 53 37.85 -91.57 -17.49
C ASN A 53 38.62 -91.05 -16.24
N ARG A 54 38.96 -92.01 -15.37
CA ARG A 54 40.16 -92.17 -14.51
C ARG A 54 40.81 -90.99 -13.74
N SER A 55 40.70 -91.09 -12.40
CA SER A 55 41.74 -90.95 -11.34
C SER A 55 42.87 -89.89 -11.45
N MET A 56 42.93 -88.99 -10.46
CA MET A 56 44.17 -88.60 -9.73
C MET A 56 43.84 -87.75 -8.47
N ASP A 57 44.67 -87.86 -7.43
CA ASP A 57 44.54 -87.13 -6.15
C ASP A 57 44.92 -85.64 -6.25
N SER A 58 44.40 -84.81 -5.33
CA SER A 58 44.89 -83.44 -5.06
C SER A 58 44.50 -82.98 -3.63
N PRO A 59 45.37 -82.21 -2.93
CA PRO A 59 45.24 -81.95 -1.49
C PRO A 59 44.25 -80.81 -1.13
N PRO A 60 43.77 -80.75 0.13
CA PRO A 60 42.73 -79.80 0.55
C PRO A 60 43.21 -78.34 0.65
N ALA A 61 42.31 -77.42 0.29
CA ALA A 61 42.53 -75.97 0.38
C ALA A 61 42.44 -75.46 1.83
N ARG A 62 43.20 -74.39 2.16
CA ARG A 62 43.16 -73.74 3.48
C ARG A 62 41.86 -72.93 3.68
N PRO A 63 41.32 -72.85 4.91
CA PRO A 63 40.19 -71.97 5.22
C PRO A 63 40.55 -70.49 5.02
N ARG A 64 39.57 -69.68 4.62
CA ARG A 64 39.63 -68.21 4.70
C ARG A 64 38.82 -67.76 5.91
N ASP A 65 39.39 -66.90 6.75
CA ASP A 65 38.68 -66.38 7.92
C ASP A 65 37.43 -65.58 7.51
N PRO A 66 36.28 -65.79 8.19
CA PRO A 66 35.07 -65.05 7.92
C PRO A 66 35.21 -63.60 8.39
N ARG A 67 34.99 -62.64 7.47
CA ARG A 67 34.92 -61.21 7.82
C ARG A 67 33.70 -60.98 8.71
N HIS A 68 33.93 -60.57 9.96
CA HIS A 68 32.91 -60.50 11.01
C HIS A 68 31.81 -59.47 10.71
N GLY A 69 30.55 -59.83 11.01
CA GLY A 69 29.35 -59.03 10.76
C GLY A 69 29.12 -57.80 11.65
N SER A 70 30.17 -57.17 12.18
CA SER A 70 30.05 -55.98 13.04
C SER A 70 29.40 -54.79 12.32
N VAL A 71 29.67 -54.63 11.02
CA VAL A 71 29.02 -53.62 10.16
C VAL A 71 27.50 -53.83 10.07
N LEU A 72 27.07 -55.09 10.06
CA LEU A 72 25.65 -55.45 9.94
C LEU A 72 24.90 -55.17 11.25
N ALA A 73 25.54 -55.42 12.41
CA ALA A 73 25.04 -55.01 13.70
C ALA A 73 24.98 -53.48 13.87
N LEU A 74 26.00 -52.74 13.38
CA LEU A 74 26.00 -51.28 13.40
C LEU A 74 24.86 -50.70 12.55
N MET A 75 24.68 -51.19 11.32
CA MET A 75 23.56 -50.75 10.45
C MET A 75 22.20 -51.06 11.06
N ALA A 76 22.02 -52.23 11.69
CA ALA A 76 20.76 -52.62 12.32
C ALA A 76 20.33 -51.67 13.44
N PHE A 77 21.28 -50.99 14.11
CA PHE A 77 20.98 -49.97 15.12
C PHE A 77 20.93 -48.54 14.53
N LEU A 78 21.85 -48.20 13.63
CA LEU A 78 21.99 -46.84 13.09
C LEU A 78 20.82 -46.47 12.17
N LEU A 79 20.32 -47.40 11.34
CA LEU A 79 19.24 -47.12 10.39
C LEU A 79 17.91 -46.75 11.08
N PRO A 80 17.42 -47.48 12.10
CA PRO A 80 16.25 -47.05 12.88
C PRO A 80 16.42 -45.69 13.55
N VAL A 81 17.61 -45.39 14.12
CA VAL A 81 17.87 -44.10 14.76
C VAL A 81 17.85 -42.95 13.74
N LEU A 82 18.48 -43.13 12.57
CA LEU A 82 18.41 -42.16 11.48
C LEU A 82 16.98 -41.97 10.95
N ALA A 83 16.19 -43.03 10.84
CA ALA A 83 14.78 -42.95 10.43
C ALA A 83 13.93 -42.18 11.45
N LEU A 84 14.13 -42.42 12.75
CA LEU A 84 13.45 -41.70 13.84
C LEU A 84 13.80 -40.20 13.82
N LEU A 85 15.10 -39.87 13.70
CA LEU A 85 15.56 -38.49 13.58
C LEU A 85 15.03 -37.80 12.32
N ALA A 86 15.02 -38.49 11.17
CA ALA A 86 14.44 -37.96 9.94
C ALA A 86 12.93 -37.68 10.10
N ALA A 87 12.19 -38.59 10.73
CA ALA A 87 10.76 -38.41 10.99
C ALA A 87 10.47 -37.25 11.95
N PHE A 88 11.28 -37.11 13.01
CA PHE A 88 11.22 -35.95 13.89
C PHE A 88 11.47 -34.63 13.14
N CYS A 89 12.50 -34.58 12.28
CA CYS A 89 12.80 -33.39 11.48
C CYS A 89 11.68 -33.06 10.48
N ILE A 90 11.10 -34.06 9.81
CA ILE A 90 10.00 -33.90 8.83
C ILE A 90 8.75 -33.35 9.54
N ASN A 91 8.31 -33.98 10.63
CA ASN A 91 7.14 -33.53 11.39
C ASN A 91 7.37 -32.12 11.98
N THR A 92 8.58 -31.82 12.48
CA THR A 92 8.92 -30.47 12.98
C THR A 92 8.88 -29.42 11.88
N ALA A 93 9.39 -29.75 10.69
CA ALA A 93 9.35 -28.86 9.53
C ALA A 93 7.91 -28.59 9.06
N GLN A 94 7.05 -29.62 9.05
CA GLN A 94 5.62 -29.47 8.76
C GLN A 94 4.96 -28.51 9.77
N MET A 95 5.14 -28.72 11.08
CA MET A 95 4.57 -27.85 12.11
C MET A 95 4.96 -26.37 11.93
N GLN A 96 6.23 -26.10 11.60
CA GLN A 96 6.71 -24.73 11.39
C GLN A 96 6.18 -24.11 10.09
N LEU A 97 6.07 -24.91 9.02
CA LEU A 97 5.44 -24.49 7.76
C LEU A 97 3.96 -24.12 7.99
N THR A 98 3.19 -25.02 8.61
CA THR A 98 1.77 -24.81 8.93
C THR A 98 1.55 -23.59 9.84
N GLN A 99 2.43 -23.33 10.82
CA GLN A 99 2.36 -22.11 11.64
C GLN A 99 2.59 -20.85 10.80
N THR A 100 3.53 -20.88 9.86
CA THR A 100 3.84 -19.75 8.97
C THR A 100 2.69 -19.50 7.98
N GLU A 101 2.15 -20.54 7.38
CA GLU A 101 0.98 -20.47 6.48
C GLU A 101 -0.25 -19.95 7.21
N LEU A 102 -0.53 -20.48 8.41
CA LEU A 102 -1.64 -20.00 9.25
C LEU A 102 -1.47 -18.52 9.63
N MET A 103 -0.24 -18.07 9.89
CA MET A 103 0.05 -16.65 10.14
C MET A 103 -0.31 -15.79 8.92
N VAL A 104 0.22 -16.11 7.74
CA VAL A 104 -0.05 -15.37 6.51
C VAL A 104 -1.55 -15.35 6.18
N ALA A 105 -2.23 -16.49 6.31
CA ALA A 105 -3.67 -16.59 6.05
C ALA A 105 -4.51 -15.76 7.05
N THR A 106 -4.15 -15.76 8.33
CA THR A 106 -4.85 -15.00 9.38
C THR A 106 -4.62 -13.49 9.23
N ASP A 107 -3.38 -13.06 8.94
CA ASP A 107 -3.03 -11.65 8.69
C ASP A 107 -3.72 -11.10 7.44
N ALA A 108 -3.76 -11.88 6.36
CA ALA A 108 -4.47 -11.51 5.14
C ALA A 108 -5.97 -11.36 5.40
N ALA A 109 -6.58 -12.30 6.14
CA ALA A 109 -7.99 -12.26 6.51
C ALA A 109 -8.32 -11.06 7.43
N ALA A 110 -7.51 -10.79 8.45
CA ALA A 110 -7.69 -9.64 9.33
C ALA A 110 -7.59 -8.32 8.56
N ARG A 111 -6.58 -8.19 7.69
CA ARG A 111 -6.41 -6.99 6.86
C ARG A 111 -7.56 -6.78 5.87
N ALA A 112 -8.05 -7.84 5.23
CA ALA A 112 -9.19 -7.75 4.32
C ALA A 112 -10.49 -7.42 5.05
N GLY A 113 -10.73 -8.05 6.20
CA GLY A 113 -11.86 -7.73 7.08
C GLY A 113 -11.83 -6.28 7.57
N GLY A 114 -10.69 -5.81 8.08
CA GLY A 114 -10.51 -4.42 8.51
C GLY A 114 -10.66 -3.40 7.37
N ARG A 115 -10.22 -3.74 6.16
CA ARG A 115 -10.44 -2.90 4.97
C ARG A 115 -11.93 -2.82 4.60
N ALA A 116 -12.60 -3.96 4.43
CA ALA A 116 -14.02 -3.98 4.08
C ALA A 116 -14.91 -3.37 5.19
N PHE A 117 -14.50 -3.50 6.46
CA PHE A 117 -15.11 -2.78 7.57
C PHE A 117 -14.97 -1.26 7.40
N SER A 118 -13.79 -0.77 7.02
CA SER A 118 -13.56 0.66 6.76
C SER A 118 -14.28 1.19 5.51
N GLU A 119 -14.45 0.36 4.47
CA GLU A 119 -15.12 0.75 3.21
C GLU A 119 -16.65 0.67 3.28
N HIS A 120 -17.21 -0.32 3.98
CA HIS A 120 -18.65 -0.60 3.97
C HIS A 120 -19.33 -0.45 5.33
N GLN A 121 -18.59 -0.16 6.40
CA GLN A 121 -19.09 0.21 7.74
C GLN A 121 -20.10 -0.79 8.33
N THR A 122 -20.03 -2.04 7.90
CA THR A 122 -20.92 -3.13 8.30
C THR A 122 -20.09 -4.34 8.71
N THR A 123 -20.53 -5.01 9.79
CA THR A 123 -19.91 -6.25 10.27
C THR A 123 -20.01 -7.35 9.22
N ASP A 124 -21.12 -7.41 8.50
CA ASP A 124 -21.38 -8.43 7.48
C ASP A 124 -20.39 -8.35 6.31
N ALA A 125 -20.10 -7.15 5.81
CA ALA A 125 -19.11 -6.95 4.75
C ALA A 125 -17.69 -7.31 5.20
N ALA A 126 -17.35 -6.97 6.44
CA ALA A 126 -16.07 -7.32 7.06
C ALA A 126 -15.91 -8.84 7.27
N GLU A 127 -16.95 -9.52 7.76
CA GLU A 127 -16.97 -10.99 7.87
C GLU A 127 -16.82 -11.65 6.50
N VAL A 128 -17.60 -11.23 5.50
CA VAL A 128 -17.52 -11.78 4.14
C VAL A 128 -16.13 -11.59 3.53
N ALA A 129 -15.51 -10.42 3.67
CA ALA A 129 -14.17 -10.16 3.13
C ALA A 129 -13.08 -10.95 3.86
N ALA A 130 -13.15 -11.08 5.18
CA ALA A 130 -12.23 -11.88 5.97
C ALA A 130 -12.32 -13.37 5.62
N ILE A 131 -13.53 -13.93 5.55
CA ILE A 131 -13.78 -15.34 5.21
C ILE A 131 -13.33 -15.63 3.77
N ALA A 132 -13.69 -14.77 2.81
CA ALA A 132 -13.29 -14.94 1.42
C ALA A 132 -11.75 -14.89 1.26
N THR A 133 -11.07 -14.03 2.01
CA THR A 133 -9.61 -13.92 1.95
C THR A 133 -8.91 -15.07 2.66
N ALA A 134 -9.45 -15.56 3.79
CA ALA A 134 -8.95 -16.78 4.44
C ALA A 134 -9.02 -17.99 3.50
N ALA A 135 -10.16 -18.17 2.81
CA ALA A 135 -10.37 -19.28 1.89
C ALA A 135 -9.53 -19.23 0.60
N LEU A 136 -8.82 -18.13 0.34
CA LEU A 136 -7.83 -18.00 -0.75
C LEU A 136 -6.41 -18.41 -0.32
N ASN A 137 -6.18 -18.70 0.97
CA ASN A 137 -4.88 -19.07 1.52
C ASN A 137 -4.93 -20.49 2.10
N ASP A 138 -4.09 -21.38 1.57
CA ASP A 138 -3.97 -22.77 2.03
C ASP A 138 -3.06 -22.88 3.26
N VAL A 139 -3.39 -23.81 4.16
CA VAL A 139 -2.66 -24.11 5.40
C VAL A 139 -2.53 -25.62 5.54
N ASP A 140 -1.32 -26.17 5.32
CA ASP A 140 -1.05 -27.60 5.11
C ASP A 140 -1.85 -28.18 3.91
N GLY A 141 -1.98 -27.39 2.83
CA GLY A 141 -2.59 -27.81 1.56
C GLY A 141 -4.12 -27.81 1.50
N GLU A 142 -4.80 -27.34 2.54
CA GLU A 142 -6.26 -27.13 2.59
C GLU A 142 -6.57 -25.65 2.90
N PRO A 143 -7.62 -25.04 2.31
CA PRO A 143 -7.94 -23.64 2.51
C PRO A 143 -8.36 -23.35 3.95
N LEU A 144 -7.93 -22.20 4.49
CA LEU A 144 -8.33 -21.78 5.84
C LEU A 144 -9.83 -21.42 5.86
N GLN A 145 -10.63 -22.19 6.60
CA GLN A 145 -12.07 -21.97 6.74
C GLN A 145 -12.38 -21.28 8.06
N ILE A 146 -13.00 -20.11 7.97
CA ILE A 146 -13.41 -19.28 9.09
C ILE A 146 -14.94 -19.25 9.16
N ARG A 147 -15.48 -19.41 10.37
CA ARG A 147 -16.91 -19.30 10.67
C ARG A 147 -17.34 -17.85 10.84
N SER A 148 -18.47 -17.51 10.23
CA SER A 148 -19.19 -16.26 10.49
C SER A 148 -19.92 -16.28 11.84
N GLY A 149 -20.21 -15.08 12.35
CA GLY A 149 -21.04 -14.85 13.54
C GLY A 149 -20.31 -14.92 14.88
N GLU A 150 -20.72 -14.03 15.78
CA GLU A 150 -20.10 -13.80 17.11
C GLU A 150 -19.94 -15.06 17.98
N ALA A 151 -20.84 -16.04 17.83
CA ALA A 151 -20.83 -17.28 18.62
C ALA A 151 -19.65 -18.21 18.30
N ALA A 152 -19.05 -18.12 17.10
CA ALA A 152 -17.85 -18.89 16.75
C ALA A 152 -16.57 -18.30 17.39
N GLY A 153 -16.55 -16.99 17.64
CA GLY A 153 -15.38 -16.29 18.17
C GLY A 153 -14.13 -16.41 17.28
N GLU A 154 -14.32 -16.54 15.97
CA GLU A 154 -13.23 -16.57 14.97
C GLU A 154 -13.05 -15.23 14.26
N ILE A 155 -14.10 -14.42 14.17
CA ILE A 155 -14.03 -13.00 13.84
C ILE A 155 -14.64 -12.24 15.01
N GLU A 156 -13.93 -11.24 15.52
CA GLU A 156 -14.35 -10.44 16.66
C GLU A 156 -14.11 -8.95 16.38
N PHE A 157 -15.08 -8.11 16.69
CA PHE A 157 -14.99 -6.67 16.54
C PHE A 157 -14.73 -6.02 17.90
N GLY A 158 -14.07 -4.86 17.93
CA GLY A 158 -13.67 -4.23 19.17
C GLY A 158 -12.97 -2.89 19.00
N ILE A 159 -12.34 -2.43 20.07
CA ILE A 159 -11.39 -1.31 20.07
C ILE A 159 -10.03 -1.81 20.54
N THR A 160 -8.96 -1.18 20.10
CA THR A 160 -7.61 -1.38 20.62
C THR A 160 -7.23 -0.24 21.55
N THR A 161 -6.77 -0.56 22.76
CA THR A 161 -6.27 0.43 23.72
C THR A 161 -4.78 0.19 24.00
N GLN A 162 -3.98 1.24 24.20
CA GLN A 162 -2.55 1.13 24.51
C GLN A 162 -2.30 1.66 25.93
N PRO A 163 -2.64 0.92 27.00
CA PRO A 163 -2.64 1.44 28.38
C PRO A 163 -1.26 1.81 28.93
N GLY A 164 -0.17 1.47 28.23
CA GLY A 164 1.20 1.88 28.55
C GLY A 164 1.65 3.19 27.90
N GLY A 165 0.79 3.90 27.17
CA GLY A 165 1.21 5.03 26.32
C GLY A 165 1.96 4.55 25.06
N LEU A 166 2.66 5.47 24.38
CA LEU A 166 3.29 5.25 23.06
C LEU A 166 4.26 4.05 22.96
N THR A 167 4.77 3.54 24.08
CA THR A 167 5.68 2.38 24.14
C THR A 167 5.01 1.09 24.63
N GLY A 168 3.72 1.12 24.93
CA GLY A 168 2.95 -0.05 25.34
C GLY A 168 2.61 -0.98 24.17
N ARG A 169 2.16 -2.20 24.45
CA ARG A 169 1.52 -3.07 23.46
C ARG A 169 0.05 -2.65 23.31
N TYR A 170 -0.49 -2.69 22.09
CA TYR A 170 -1.93 -2.57 21.87
C TYR A 170 -2.66 -3.77 22.47
N LEU A 171 -3.77 -3.54 23.13
CA LEU A 171 -4.65 -4.58 23.67
C LEU A 171 -6.02 -4.46 23.02
N PHE A 172 -6.42 -5.50 22.30
CA PHE A 172 -7.76 -5.62 21.74
C PHE A 172 -8.80 -5.91 22.83
N GLN A 173 -9.76 -5.00 22.97
CA GLN A 173 -10.96 -5.15 23.78
C GLN A 173 -12.16 -5.44 22.86
N ARG A 174 -12.65 -6.68 22.92
CA ARG A 174 -13.85 -7.13 22.20
C ARG A 174 -15.09 -6.32 22.61
N MET A 175 -15.95 -6.03 21.65
CA MET A 175 -17.30 -5.52 21.85
C MET A 175 -18.35 -6.48 21.26
N PRO A 176 -19.60 -6.51 21.79
CA PRO A 176 -20.68 -7.31 21.22
C PRO A 176 -21.12 -6.77 19.85
N ILE A 177 -21.32 -7.65 18.87
CA ILE A 177 -21.74 -7.26 17.51
C ILE A 177 -23.07 -6.52 17.56
N ALA A 178 -24.01 -6.97 18.40
CA ALA A 178 -25.30 -6.32 18.59
C ALA A 178 -25.21 -4.83 18.99
N SER A 179 -24.16 -4.42 19.70
CA SER A 179 -23.95 -3.01 20.08
C SER A 179 -23.32 -2.15 18.98
N ILE A 180 -22.69 -2.79 17.99
CA ILE A 180 -22.09 -2.16 16.81
C ILE A 180 -23.17 -1.99 15.74
N THR A 181 -23.95 -3.04 15.45
CA THR A 181 -25.05 -2.98 14.47
C THR A 181 -26.18 -2.04 14.90
N SER A 182 -26.34 -1.78 16.21
CA SER A 182 -27.30 -0.80 16.73
C SER A 182 -26.77 0.65 16.76
N GLY A 183 -25.48 0.86 16.49
CA GLY A 183 -24.83 2.17 16.57
C GLY A 183 -24.61 2.71 18.00
N GLU A 184 -24.71 1.85 19.03
CA GLU A 184 -24.46 2.24 20.42
C GLU A 184 -22.95 2.36 20.72
N ASN A 185 -22.13 1.49 20.12
CA ASN A 185 -20.67 1.54 20.20
C ASN A 185 -20.05 1.43 18.81
N ILE A 186 -19.00 2.21 18.54
CA ILE A 186 -18.26 2.16 17.27
C ILE A 186 -17.02 1.29 17.46
N ALA A 187 -16.92 0.18 16.71
CA ALA A 187 -15.70 -0.62 16.66
C ALA A 187 -14.64 0.07 15.78
N SER A 188 -13.38 -0.05 16.17
CA SER A 188 -12.21 0.46 15.45
C SER A 188 -11.16 -0.64 15.20
N ALA A 189 -11.45 -1.89 15.51
CA ALA A 189 -10.56 -3.00 15.22
C ALA A 189 -11.33 -4.30 14.90
N VAL A 190 -10.75 -5.10 14.01
CA VAL A 190 -11.18 -6.44 13.65
C VAL A 190 -10.07 -7.42 14.05
N ARG A 191 -10.40 -8.38 14.94
CA ARG A 191 -9.55 -9.51 15.27
C ARG A 191 -10.04 -10.74 14.51
N VAL A 192 -9.11 -11.44 13.86
CA VAL A 192 -9.35 -12.75 13.25
C VAL A 192 -8.52 -13.79 13.99
N ASN A 193 -9.16 -14.90 14.36
CA ASN A 193 -8.53 -16.04 15.03
C ASN A 193 -8.48 -17.23 14.07
N GLY A 194 -7.35 -17.43 13.40
CA GLY A 194 -7.13 -18.60 12.55
C GLY A 194 -6.91 -19.84 13.41
N ARG A 195 -7.80 -20.85 13.27
CA ARG A 195 -7.77 -22.07 14.08
C ARG A 195 -7.63 -23.32 13.22
N ARG A 196 -6.73 -24.21 13.62
CA ARG A 196 -6.59 -25.60 13.14
C ARG A 196 -6.68 -26.52 14.36
N ASP A 197 -7.87 -26.64 14.94
CA ASP A 197 -8.17 -27.42 16.13
C ASP A 197 -9.52 -28.17 16.01
N ASP A 198 -9.87 -29.00 17.00
CA ASP A 198 -11.12 -29.79 17.03
C ASP A 198 -12.41 -28.94 17.01
N SER A 199 -12.31 -27.64 17.31
CA SER A 199 -13.44 -26.72 17.31
C SER A 199 -13.61 -26.00 15.97
N SER A 200 -12.58 -25.95 15.13
CA SER A 200 -12.51 -25.22 13.85
C SER A 200 -13.07 -26.02 12.66
N LEU A 201 -13.49 -25.33 11.59
CA LEU A 201 -13.95 -26.01 10.36
C LEU A 201 -12.83 -26.72 9.61
N SER A 202 -11.62 -26.15 9.57
CA SER A 202 -10.46 -26.78 8.94
C SER A 202 -9.91 -27.97 9.74
N GLY A 203 -10.30 -28.14 11.01
CA GLY A 203 -9.87 -29.25 11.86
C GLY A 203 -8.37 -29.27 12.19
N ARG A 204 -7.94 -30.32 12.90
CA ARG A 204 -6.54 -30.56 13.27
C ARG A 204 -5.69 -30.99 12.07
N VAL A 205 -4.38 -30.76 12.17
CA VAL A 205 -3.42 -31.00 11.08
C VAL A 205 -2.77 -32.38 11.30
N PRO A 206 -2.89 -33.33 10.35
CA PRO A 206 -2.29 -34.65 10.48
C PRO A 206 -0.76 -34.59 10.30
N LEU A 207 -0.03 -35.39 11.07
CA LEU A 207 1.43 -35.53 10.93
C LEU A 207 1.77 -36.39 9.70
N ILE A 208 2.75 -35.95 8.90
CA ILE A 208 3.28 -36.74 7.76
C ILE A 208 3.74 -38.14 8.21
N ILE A 209 4.36 -38.26 9.38
CA ILE A 209 4.73 -39.54 9.99
C ILE A 209 4.02 -39.71 11.35
N PRO A 210 2.83 -40.35 11.37
CA PRO A 210 2.06 -40.57 12.59
C PRO A 210 2.68 -41.66 13.48
N GLY A 211 2.32 -41.67 14.76
CA GLY A 211 2.68 -42.73 15.71
C GLY A 211 4.10 -42.67 16.29
N LEU A 212 4.91 -41.64 15.97
CA LEU A 212 6.26 -41.49 16.52
C LEU A 212 6.27 -41.16 18.04
N PHE A 213 5.21 -40.52 18.53
CA PHE A 213 5.05 -40.06 19.91
C PHE A 213 3.64 -40.31 20.47
N ASP A 214 2.93 -41.33 19.95
CA ASP A 214 1.50 -41.61 20.25
C ASP A 214 0.53 -40.46 19.86
N THR A 215 1.03 -39.49 19.10
CA THR A 215 0.26 -38.44 18.43
C THR A 215 0.26 -38.67 16.92
N ASN A 216 -0.87 -38.37 16.28
CA ASN A 216 -1.06 -38.50 14.83
C ASN A 216 -1.36 -37.15 14.16
N ASP A 217 -1.56 -36.11 14.98
CA ASP A 217 -2.00 -34.78 14.59
C ASP A 217 -1.49 -33.72 15.57
N PHE A 218 -1.56 -32.45 15.17
CA PHE A 218 -1.32 -31.30 16.04
C PHE A 218 -2.41 -30.25 15.85
N ALA A 219 -2.52 -29.34 16.83
CA ALA A 219 -3.39 -28.18 16.74
C ALA A 219 -2.55 -26.91 16.62
N SER A 220 -3.06 -25.90 15.92
CA SER A 220 -2.42 -24.58 15.81
C SER A 220 -3.46 -23.47 15.88
N HIS A 221 -3.08 -22.34 16.45
CA HIS A 221 -3.94 -21.19 16.69
C HIS A 221 -3.15 -19.91 16.52
N GLN A 222 -3.61 -19.03 15.63
CA GLN A 222 -3.06 -17.70 15.41
C GLN A 222 -4.15 -16.66 15.66
N GLN A 223 -3.75 -15.49 16.16
CA GLN A 223 -4.59 -14.30 16.20
C GLN A 223 -3.92 -13.22 15.36
N SER A 224 -4.72 -12.40 14.67
CA SER A 224 -4.25 -11.21 13.98
C SER A 224 -5.23 -10.06 14.22
N VAL A 225 -4.74 -8.85 14.47
CA VAL A 225 -5.57 -7.66 14.74
C VAL A 225 -5.28 -6.54 13.76
N ALA A 226 -6.26 -6.26 12.90
CA ALA A 226 -6.29 -5.08 12.04
C ALA A 226 -7.04 -3.96 12.74
N MET A 227 -6.37 -2.81 12.92
CA MET A 227 -7.00 -1.60 13.47
C MET A 227 -7.30 -0.57 12.38
N GLN A 228 -8.46 0.05 12.52
CA GLN A 228 -8.83 1.32 11.94
C GLN A 228 -8.25 2.42 12.84
N VAL A 229 -7.53 3.37 12.23
CA VAL A 229 -6.66 4.29 12.97
C VAL A 229 -7.11 5.71 12.71
N ASP A 230 -7.57 6.37 13.78
CA ASP A 230 -7.74 7.83 13.85
C ASP A 230 -6.59 8.57 13.15
N ARG A 231 -6.86 9.67 12.44
CA ARG A 231 -5.82 10.33 11.61
C ARG A 231 -5.70 11.81 11.92
N ASP A 232 -4.49 12.25 12.18
CA ASP A 232 -4.15 13.66 12.31
C ASP A 232 -3.32 14.06 11.10
N ILE A 233 -3.86 14.98 10.30
CA ILE A 233 -3.38 15.32 8.98
C ILE A 233 -2.95 16.78 8.98
N SER A 234 -1.73 17.06 8.51
CA SER A 234 -1.23 18.43 8.32
C SER A 234 -1.04 18.71 6.84
N LEU A 235 -1.88 19.59 6.30
CA LEU A 235 -1.79 20.06 4.92
C LEU A 235 -0.80 21.23 4.86
N ILE A 236 0.28 21.06 4.09
CA ILE A 236 1.30 22.07 3.86
C ILE A 236 1.08 22.64 2.46
N LEU A 237 0.49 23.84 2.40
CA LEU A 237 -0.03 24.41 1.15
C LEU A 237 0.89 25.53 0.61
N ASP A 238 1.27 25.40 -0.65
CA ASP A 238 1.99 26.44 -1.37
C ASP A 238 1.05 27.62 -1.66
N ARG A 239 1.46 28.80 -1.23
CA ARG A 239 0.83 30.08 -1.59
C ARG A 239 1.88 31.07 -2.11
N SER A 240 2.88 30.58 -2.82
CA SER A 240 3.86 31.40 -3.52
C SER A 240 3.28 32.06 -4.78
N GLY A 241 4.07 32.89 -5.47
CA GLY A 241 3.61 33.64 -6.64
C GLY A 241 3.34 32.79 -7.88
N SER A 242 3.92 31.59 -8.00
CA SER A 242 3.65 30.66 -9.11
C SER A 242 2.19 30.19 -9.12
N MET A 243 1.57 30.09 -7.94
CA MET A 243 0.20 29.61 -7.77
C MET A 243 -0.87 30.54 -8.40
N VAL A 244 -0.51 31.78 -8.74
CA VAL A 244 -1.39 32.80 -9.32
C VAL A 244 -0.75 33.45 -10.56
N PRO A 245 -0.44 32.67 -11.60
CA PRO A 245 0.17 33.19 -12.81
C PRO A 245 -0.84 34.08 -13.56
N GLU A 246 -0.35 34.98 -14.39
CA GLU A 246 -1.21 35.65 -15.37
C GLU A 246 -1.70 34.60 -16.38
N LEU A 247 -3.02 34.39 -16.45
CA LEU A 247 -3.60 33.42 -17.37
C LEU A 247 -3.64 34.00 -18.78
N ASP A 248 -3.05 33.28 -19.72
CA ASP A 248 -3.27 33.50 -21.15
C ASP A 248 -4.56 32.78 -21.58
N PHE A 249 -5.34 33.45 -22.43
CA PHE A 249 -6.60 32.93 -22.96
C PHE A 249 -6.51 32.91 -24.48
N ASP A 250 -6.23 31.73 -25.06
CA ASP A 250 -6.18 31.55 -26.52
C ASP A 250 -7.60 31.54 -27.11
N TRP A 251 -8.12 32.74 -27.38
CA TRP A 251 -9.49 32.94 -27.82
C TRP A 251 -9.72 32.40 -29.25
N PRO A 252 -10.67 31.45 -29.44
CA PRO A 252 -10.98 30.93 -30.77
C PRO A 252 -11.41 32.03 -31.74
N SER A 253 -11.06 31.87 -33.02
CA SER A 253 -11.41 32.83 -34.08
C SER A 253 -12.90 33.21 -34.06
N GLY A 254 -13.19 34.52 -34.07
CA GLY A 254 -14.54 35.06 -33.98
C GLY A 254 -15.13 35.12 -32.57
N LYS A 255 -14.35 34.79 -31.52
CA LYS A 255 -14.70 35.03 -30.11
C LYS A 255 -13.73 36.04 -29.50
N SER A 256 -14.21 36.93 -28.64
CA SER A 256 -13.35 37.81 -27.84
C SER A 256 -14.11 38.47 -26.69
N PRO A 257 -13.51 38.57 -25.48
CA PRO A 257 -14.04 39.35 -24.35
C PRO A 257 -14.12 40.86 -24.65
N TRP A 258 -13.43 41.32 -25.69
CA TRP A 258 -13.30 42.75 -26.02
C TRP A 258 -14.27 43.25 -27.09
N TYR A 259 -15.00 42.35 -27.76
CA TYR A 259 -16.06 42.75 -28.70
C TYR A 259 -17.20 43.48 -27.98
N THR A 260 -17.82 44.43 -28.67
CA THR A 260 -18.91 45.26 -28.10
C THR A 260 -20.12 44.42 -27.71
N SER A 261 -20.45 43.37 -28.47
CA SER A 261 -21.48 42.39 -28.11
C SER A 261 -21.18 41.69 -26.78
N THR A 262 -19.96 41.18 -26.62
CA THR A 262 -19.51 40.48 -25.41
C THR A 262 -19.53 41.39 -24.20
N LYS A 263 -19.01 42.62 -24.33
CA LYS A 263 -19.00 43.59 -23.22
C LYS A 263 -20.42 44.03 -22.83
N ASN A 264 -21.33 44.19 -23.80
CA ASN A 264 -22.75 44.44 -23.51
C ASN A 264 -23.40 43.26 -22.75
N ALA A 265 -23.08 42.02 -23.13
CA ALA A 265 -23.52 40.84 -22.39
C ALA A 265 -22.92 40.78 -20.98
N GLY A 266 -21.64 41.14 -20.82
CA GLY A 266 -20.99 41.26 -19.52
C GLY A 266 -21.62 42.32 -18.61
N VAL A 267 -22.12 43.43 -19.17
CA VAL A 267 -22.92 44.41 -18.41
C VAL A 267 -24.28 43.84 -18.01
N ALA A 268 -24.97 43.14 -18.93
CA ALA A 268 -26.26 42.51 -18.62
C ALA A 268 -26.15 41.39 -17.57
N ALA A 269 -25.01 40.69 -17.52
CA ALA A 269 -24.70 39.65 -16.53
C ALA A 269 -24.09 40.21 -15.22
N GLY A 270 -23.89 41.52 -15.11
CA GLY A 270 -23.33 42.16 -13.91
C GLY A 270 -21.82 42.00 -13.73
N MET A 271 -21.10 41.46 -14.71
CA MET A 271 -19.62 41.33 -14.67
C MET A 271 -18.90 42.64 -15.00
N LEU A 272 -19.54 43.50 -15.81
CA LEU A 272 -19.06 44.83 -16.15
C LEU A 272 -20.09 45.89 -15.73
N THR A 273 -19.61 47.10 -15.48
CA THR A 273 -20.42 48.31 -15.49
C THR A 273 -20.06 49.14 -16.73
N SER A 274 -20.99 49.95 -17.22
CA SER A 274 -20.75 50.85 -18.35
C SER A 274 -21.19 52.28 -18.06
N SER A 275 -20.44 53.23 -18.61
CA SER A 275 -20.77 54.65 -18.58
C SER A 275 -20.74 55.22 -20.00
N TYR A 276 -21.74 56.02 -20.37
CA TYR A 276 -21.83 56.63 -21.69
C TYR A 276 -21.56 58.14 -21.62
N SER A 277 -20.70 58.61 -22.52
CA SER A 277 -20.41 60.02 -22.73
C SER A 277 -20.54 60.37 -24.21
N TYR A 278 -21.18 61.51 -24.51
CA TYR A 278 -21.40 61.99 -25.87
C TYR A 278 -20.09 62.20 -26.66
N TYR A 279 -18.99 62.53 -25.98
CA TYR A 279 -17.70 62.84 -26.61
C TYR A 279 -16.74 61.64 -26.70
N SER A 280 -16.96 60.57 -25.93
CA SER A 280 -16.04 59.44 -25.81
C SER A 280 -16.69 58.07 -25.95
N GLY A 281 -18.01 58.01 -26.21
CA GLY A 281 -18.77 56.77 -26.37
C GLY A 281 -19.00 56.03 -25.05
N THR A 282 -19.21 54.73 -25.15
CA THR A 282 -19.41 53.84 -23.98
C THR A 282 -18.07 53.32 -23.48
N SER A 283 -17.72 53.66 -22.23
CA SER A 283 -16.63 53.07 -21.47
C SER A 283 -17.14 51.92 -20.60
N TYR A 284 -16.31 50.91 -20.38
CA TYR A 284 -16.63 49.72 -19.58
C TYR A 284 -15.60 49.58 -18.46
N TYR A 285 -16.05 49.13 -17.30
CA TYR A 285 -15.23 48.92 -16.10
C TYR A 285 -15.66 47.59 -15.45
N TYR A 286 -14.76 46.89 -14.77
CA TYR A 286 -15.15 45.71 -14.00
C TYR A 286 -16.14 46.07 -12.90
N ALA A 287 -17.12 45.19 -12.67
CA ALA A 287 -18.03 45.33 -11.54
C ALA A 287 -17.30 45.13 -10.19
N PRO A 288 -17.84 45.62 -9.06
CA PRO A 288 -17.25 45.39 -7.75
C PRO A 288 -17.03 43.89 -7.48
N GLY A 289 -15.80 43.51 -7.12
CA GLY A 289 -15.41 42.11 -6.91
C GLY A 289 -15.00 41.35 -8.18
N VAL A 290 -15.21 41.92 -9.37
CA VAL A 290 -14.78 41.34 -10.65
C VAL A 290 -13.41 41.91 -11.05
N ASN A 291 -12.57 41.07 -11.64
CA ASN A 291 -11.27 41.41 -12.20
C ASN A 291 -11.13 40.86 -13.64
N SER A 292 -10.02 41.16 -14.31
CA SER A 292 -9.78 40.73 -15.70
C SER A 292 -9.83 39.21 -15.90
N MET A 293 -9.40 38.43 -14.92
CA MET A 293 -9.43 36.97 -14.98
C MET A 293 -10.87 36.46 -14.86
N THR A 294 -11.57 36.80 -13.78
CA THR A 294 -12.95 36.37 -13.52
C THR A 294 -13.93 36.79 -14.63
N TYR A 295 -13.76 37.97 -15.23
CA TYR A 295 -14.52 38.38 -16.42
C TYR A 295 -14.21 37.48 -17.63
N GLN A 296 -12.93 37.19 -17.90
CA GLN A 296 -12.55 36.33 -19.02
C GLN A 296 -13.00 34.87 -18.83
N GLN A 297 -12.90 34.33 -17.62
CA GLN A 297 -13.44 33.01 -17.26
C GLN A 297 -14.98 32.95 -17.45
N TRP A 298 -15.70 34.00 -17.05
CA TRP A 298 -17.14 34.11 -17.34
C TRP A 298 -17.43 34.20 -18.84
N VAL A 299 -16.65 34.97 -19.60
CA VAL A 299 -16.82 35.04 -21.07
C VAL A 299 -16.55 33.68 -21.72
N TRP A 300 -15.57 32.91 -21.23
CA TRP A 300 -15.20 31.61 -21.75
C TRP A 300 -16.33 30.59 -21.53
N ASN A 301 -16.71 30.38 -20.26
CA ASN A 301 -17.70 29.39 -19.84
C ASN A 301 -19.14 29.82 -20.17
N GLU A 302 -19.60 30.92 -19.59
CA GLU A 302 -21.03 31.27 -19.55
C GLU A 302 -21.48 32.00 -20.83
N HIS A 303 -20.64 32.85 -21.41
CA HIS A 303 -21.02 33.60 -22.62
C HIS A 303 -20.81 32.81 -23.92
N TYR A 304 -19.71 32.08 -24.03
CA TYR A 304 -19.36 31.34 -25.25
C TYR A 304 -19.52 29.83 -25.18
N GLY A 305 -19.74 29.24 -23.99
CA GLY A 305 -19.90 27.79 -23.84
C GLY A 305 -18.66 27.01 -24.25
N LEU A 306 -17.47 27.54 -23.98
CA LEU A 306 -16.21 26.87 -24.28
C LEU A 306 -15.82 25.91 -23.15
N GLU A 307 -15.38 24.71 -23.54
CA GLU A 307 -14.77 23.73 -22.63
C GLU A 307 -13.34 24.16 -22.22
N ASP A 308 -12.75 23.47 -21.24
CA ASP A 308 -11.36 23.66 -20.80
C ASP A 308 -10.95 25.12 -20.49
N CYS A 309 -11.75 25.82 -19.67
CA CYS A 309 -11.43 27.17 -19.22
C CYS A 309 -10.11 27.23 -18.44
N PRO A 310 -9.16 28.12 -18.82
CA PRO A 310 -7.97 28.37 -18.02
C PRO A 310 -8.31 28.75 -16.58
N SER A 311 -7.72 28.04 -15.62
CA SER A 311 -7.77 28.28 -14.17
C SER A 311 -6.36 28.52 -13.63
N GLN A 312 -6.26 29.21 -12.49
CA GLN A 312 -4.99 29.32 -11.77
C GLN A 312 -4.75 28.07 -10.90
N PRO A 313 -3.48 27.65 -10.69
CA PRO A 313 -3.13 26.60 -9.74
C PRO A 313 -3.75 26.76 -8.35
N TRP A 314 -3.90 28.01 -7.88
CA TRP A 314 -4.57 28.31 -6.62
C TRP A 314 -6.07 28.00 -6.64
N GLN A 315 -6.77 28.28 -7.74
CA GLN A 315 -8.19 27.92 -7.89
C GLN A 315 -8.34 26.39 -7.85
N ASP A 316 -7.51 25.69 -8.61
CA ASP A 316 -7.49 24.22 -8.66
C ASP A 316 -7.15 23.59 -7.30
N LEU A 317 -6.19 24.15 -6.56
CA LEU A 317 -5.84 23.68 -5.21
C LEU A 317 -6.99 23.87 -4.22
N VAL A 318 -7.67 25.01 -4.24
CA VAL A 318 -8.83 25.28 -3.37
C VAL A 318 -9.93 24.25 -3.61
N GLU A 319 -10.18 23.88 -4.87
CA GLU A 319 -11.18 22.86 -5.21
C GLU A 319 -10.71 21.43 -4.90
N ALA A 320 -9.42 21.12 -5.08
CA ALA A 320 -8.85 19.82 -4.73
C ALA A 320 -8.83 19.56 -3.21
N VAL A 321 -8.56 20.59 -2.39
CA VAL A 321 -8.68 20.47 -0.94
C VAL A 321 -10.15 20.45 -0.49
N ASP A 322 -11.07 21.10 -1.20
CA ASP A 322 -12.50 20.91 -0.91
C ASP A 322 -12.94 19.45 -1.19
N ALA A 323 -12.51 18.86 -2.32
CA ALA A 323 -12.73 17.45 -2.63
C ALA A 323 -12.11 16.50 -1.58
N PHE A 324 -10.87 16.76 -1.14
CA PHE A 324 -10.23 16.06 -0.03
C PHE A 324 -11.09 16.07 1.24
N LEU A 325 -11.54 17.24 1.66
CA LEU A 325 -12.37 17.41 2.86
C LEU A 325 -13.77 16.82 2.67
N ASN A 326 -14.32 16.80 1.46
CA ASN A 326 -15.58 16.11 1.15
C ASN A 326 -15.44 14.58 1.32
N VAL A 327 -14.31 13.99 0.95
CA VAL A 327 -14.04 12.56 1.24
C VAL A 327 -13.93 12.33 2.74
N LEU A 328 -13.21 13.19 3.48
CA LEU A 328 -13.11 13.08 4.94
C LEU A 328 -14.43 13.37 5.69
N ASP A 329 -15.36 14.16 5.12
CA ASP A 329 -16.71 14.33 5.65
C ASP A 329 -17.57 13.06 5.48
N THR A 330 -17.13 12.08 4.68
CA THR A 330 -17.82 10.78 4.46
C THR A 330 -17.18 9.59 5.19
N THR A 331 -15.99 9.75 5.75
CA THR A 331 -15.33 8.70 6.55
C THR A 331 -15.94 8.62 7.95
N VAL A 332 -16.04 7.41 8.50
CA VAL A 332 -16.45 7.16 9.91
C VAL A 332 -15.28 7.25 10.90
N GLN A 333 -14.06 7.34 10.38
CA GLN A 333 -12.89 7.66 11.19
C GLN A 333 -13.03 9.09 11.73
N GLU A 334 -12.48 9.34 12.92
CA GLU A 334 -12.30 10.72 13.33
C GLU A 334 -11.02 11.25 12.67
N GLU A 335 -11.15 12.02 11.59
CA GLU A 335 -10.03 12.79 11.04
C GLU A 335 -9.94 14.21 11.64
N GLN A 336 -8.73 14.62 11.99
CA GLN A 336 -8.41 16.01 12.32
C GLN A 336 -7.48 16.57 11.26
N VAL A 337 -7.81 17.75 10.73
CA VAL A 337 -7.00 18.44 9.71
C VAL A 337 -6.46 19.74 10.29
N SER A 338 -5.16 19.98 10.09
CA SER A 338 -4.50 21.27 10.28
C SER A 338 -3.98 21.79 8.95
N VAL A 339 -3.80 23.11 8.84
CA VAL A 339 -3.27 23.76 7.64
C VAL A 339 -2.14 24.69 8.02
N ALA A 340 -1.00 24.53 7.34
CA ALA A 340 0.08 25.49 7.32
C ALA A 340 0.35 25.92 5.88
N SER A 341 0.32 27.22 5.60
CA SER A 341 0.64 27.75 4.29
C SER A 341 2.00 28.44 4.26
N TYR A 342 2.66 28.41 3.11
CA TYR A 342 3.99 28.99 2.95
C TYR A 342 4.14 29.79 1.66
N SER A 343 4.95 30.85 1.74
CA SER A 343 5.62 31.42 0.57
C SER A 343 7.07 31.73 0.93
N GLU A 344 7.47 33.00 1.07
CA GLU A 344 8.77 33.35 1.68
C GLU A 344 8.78 33.10 3.20
N TRP A 345 7.59 33.18 3.80
CA TRP A 345 7.32 32.92 5.20
C TRP A 345 6.18 31.92 5.31
N ALA A 346 6.26 31.06 6.32
CA ALA A 346 5.24 30.06 6.63
C ALA A 346 4.47 30.42 7.90
N THR A 347 3.18 30.10 7.88
CA THR A 347 2.22 30.32 8.98
C THR A 347 1.48 29.03 9.26
N THR A 348 1.12 28.80 10.53
CA THR A 348 0.14 27.77 10.91
C THR A 348 -1.21 28.48 10.91
N ASP A 349 -2.03 28.26 9.89
CA ASP A 349 -3.25 29.04 9.66
C ASP A 349 -4.45 28.45 10.41
N ILE A 350 -4.44 27.13 10.64
CA ILE A 350 -5.35 26.46 11.57
C ILE A 350 -4.66 25.25 12.24
N GLY A 351 -4.91 25.06 13.53
CA GLY A 351 -4.52 23.85 14.26
C GLY A 351 -5.38 22.64 13.86
N LEU A 352 -5.14 21.48 14.48
CA LEU A 352 -5.91 20.27 14.22
C LEU A 352 -7.39 20.47 14.62
N THR A 353 -8.29 20.40 13.63
CA THR A 353 -9.73 20.54 13.84
C THR A 353 -10.52 19.46 13.09
N LYS A 354 -11.71 19.14 13.60
CA LYS A 354 -12.74 18.33 12.92
C LYS A 354 -13.73 19.21 12.13
N ASP A 355 -13.70 20.54 12.34
CA ASP A 355 -14.57 21.47 11.62
C ASP A 355 -13.95 21.86 10.27
N PHE A 356 -14.21 21.03 9.27
CA PHE A 356 -13.73 21.27 7.90
C PHE A 356 -14.40 22.49 7.25
N SER A 357 -15.50 23.03 7.79
CA SER A 357 -16.07 24.30 7.30
C SER A 357 -15.13 25.48 7.59
N VAL A 358 -14.51 25.48 8.78
CA VAL A 358 -13.49 26.47 9.13
C VAL A 358 -12.26 26.28 8.26
N VAL A 359 -11.78 25.04 8.05
CA VAL A 359 -10.65 24.73 7.15
C VAL A 359 -10.88 25.29 5.74
N ARG A 360 -12.04 24.99 5.12
CA ARG A 360 -12.45 25.54 3.81
C ARG A 360 -12.43 27.07 3.81
N SER A 361 -12.94 27.71 4.87
CA SER A 361 -12.96 29.18 4.97
C SER A 361 -11.57 29.81 5.11
N THR A 362 -10.69 29.19 5.90
CA THR A 362 -9.30 29.63 6.10
C THR A 362 -8.55 29.58 4.78
N ILE A 363 -8.59 28.46 4.06
CA ILE A 363 -7.88 28.29 2.77
C ILE A 363 -8.37 29.32 1.76
N ARG A 364 -9.69 29.54 1.63
CA ARG A 364 -10.26 30.57 0.73
C ARG A 364 -9.88 32.00 1.09
N SER A 365 -9.38 32.25 2.32
CA SER A 365 -8.91 33.57 2.76
C SER A 365 -7.40 33.80 2.56
N LEU A 366 -6.63 32.75 2.26
CA LEU A 366 -5.19 32.85 2.00
C LEU A 366 -4.95 33.57 0.67
N ASN A 367 -3.92 34.42 0.66
CA ASN A 367 -3.54 35.22 -0.51
C ASN A 367 -2.18 34.73 -1.03
N PRO A 368 -2.12 34.15 -2.23
CA PRO A 368 -0.86 33.74 -2.84
C PRO A 368 0.05 34.91 -3.20
N GLY A 369 1.36 34.70 -3.09
CA GLY A 369 2.37 35.68 -3.46
C GLY A 369 3.71 35.48 -2.76
N GLY A 370 4.77 35.89 -3.44
CA GLY A 370 6.15 35.79 -2.97
C GLY A 370 6.87 34.53 -3.43
N TRP A 371 7.90 34.16 -2.67
CA TRP A 371 8.85 33.09 -2.99
C TRP A 371 8.36 31.72 -2.49
N THR A 372 9.13 30.64 -2.72
CA THR A 372 8.71 29.25 -2.44
C THR A 372 9.65 28.61 -1.40
N ALA A 373 9.20 28.51 -0.15
CA ALA A 373 9.97 27.96 0.99
C ALA A 373 9.33 26.69 1.57
N ILE A 374 9.48 25.55 0.88
CA ILE A 374 8.77 24.31 1.21
C ILE A 374 9.14 23.81 2.61
N GLY A 375 10.44 23.77 2.94
CA GLY A 375 10.90 23.37 4.28
C GLY A 375 10.36 24.24 5.41
N ARG A 376 10.12 25.55 5.18
CA ARG A 376 9.46 26.42 6.18
C ARG A 376 8.00 26.02 6.41
N GLY A 377 7.28 25.66 5.35
CA GLY A 377 5.93 25.13 5.46
C GLY A 377 5.90 23.88 6.33
N MET A 378 6.81 22.95 6.07
CA MET A 378 6.97 21.71 6.83
C MET A 378 7.28 21.98 8.32
N GLU A 379 8.20 22.91 8.62
CA GLU A 379 8.50 23.39 9.99
C GLU A 379 7.30 24.02 10.72
N LYS A 380 6.31 24.56 10.01
CA LYS A 380 5.10 25.14 10.61
C LYS A 380 3.92 24.18 10.73
N GLY A 381 3.84 23.16 9.88
CA GLY A 381 2.86 22.09 10.02
C GLY A 381 3.22 21.04 11.07
N MET A 382 4.51 20.68 11.19
CA MET A 382 4.96 19.64 12.13
C MET A 382 4.47 19.87 13.58
N PRO A 383 4.58 21.08 14.19
CA PRO A 383 4.12 21.29 15.56
C PRO A 383 2.62 21.03 15.80
N THR A 384 1.77 21.08 14.76
CA THR A 384 0.34 20.74 14.90
C THR A 384 0.12 19.25 15.11
N LEU A 385 0.94 18.40 14.48
CA LEU A 385 0.93 16.94 14.62
C LEU A 385 1.52 16.47 15.97
N LEU A 386 2.11 17.39 16.73
CA LEU A 386 2.71 17.16 18.05
C LEU A 386 2.07 18.04 19.14
N SER A 387 0.95 18.72 18.86
CA SER A 387 0.26 19.57 19.83
C SER A 387 -0.51 18.75 20.87
N SER A 388 -1.05 19.41 21.90
CA SER A 388 -2.00 18.80 22.84
C SER A 388 -3.30 18.34 22.19
N ASP A 389 -3.61 18.84 21.00
CA ASP A 389 -4.83 18.53 20.24
C ASP A 389 -4.62 17.34 19.29
N ALA A 390 -3.35 16.95 19.06
CA ALA A 390 -2.98 15.75 18.34
C ALA A 390 -3.19 14.51 19.22
N ARG A 391 -3.88 13.51 18.68
CA ARG A 391 -4.24 12.30 19.43
C ARG A 391 -3.01 11.38 19.52
N PRO A 392 -2.58 10.93 20.71
CA PRO A 392 -1.35 10.15 20.85
C PRO A 392 -1.26 8.90 19.95
N TYR A 393 -2.39 8.25 19.69
CA TYR A 393 -2.46 6.99 18.94
C TYR A 393 -2.93 7.14 17.48
N ALA A 394 -3.24 8.36 17.06
CA ALA A 394 -3.66 8.62 15.68
C ALA A 394 -2.47 8.60 14.72
N ALA A 395 -2.65 8.03 13.53
CA ALA A 395 -1.67 8.07 12.46
C ALA A 395 -1.36 9.54 12.12
N LYS A 396 -0.06 9.87 12.08
CA LYS A 396 0.42 11.21 11.75
C LYS A 396 0.73 11.25 10.26
N THR A 397 0.08 12.14 9.54
CA THR A 397 0.32 12.33 8.10
C THR A 397 0.54 13.79 7.78
N MET A 398 1.57 14.07 7.00
CA MET A 398 1.83 15.39 6.41
C MET A 398 1.68 15.28 4.90
N VAL A 399 0.88 16.17 4.30
CA VAL A 399 0.71 16.24 2.84
C VAL A 399 1.30 17.57 2.39
N VAL A 400 2.43 17.51 1.66
CA VAL A 400 3.15 18.70 1.21
C VAL A 400 2.86 18.95 -0.26
N MET A 401 2.21 20.07 -0.57
CA MET A 401 1.87 20.48 -1.93
C MET A 401 2.78 21.63 -2.40
N THR A 402 3.19 21.61 -3.66
CA THR A 402 3.89 22.71 -4.35
C THR A 402 3.60 22.74 -5.84
N ASP A 403 3.61 23.92 -6.46
CA ASP A 403 3.59 24.09 -7.93
C ASP A 403 4.93 24.60 -8.50
N GLY A 404 5.89 24.89 -7.63
CA GLY A 404 7.14 25.56 -7.97
C GLY A 404 8.40 24.86 -7.47
N VAL A 405 9.55 25.47 -7.76
CA VAL A 405 10.85 25.01 -7.27
C VAL A 405 11.19 25.72 -5.97
N GLU A 406 11.58 24.94 -4.95
CA GLU A 406 12.07 25.47 -3.66
C GLU A 406 13.25 26.45 -3.88
N ASN A 407 13.08 27.68 -3.41
CA ASN A 407 14.02 28.78 -3.67
C ASN A 407 14.30 29.64 -2.42
N ARG A 408 13.82 29.21 -1.25
CA ARG A 408 14.06 29.82 0.07
C ARG A 408 14.18 28.73 1.14
N GLY A 409 15.32 28.68 1.81
CA GLY A 409 15.59 27.66 2.84
C GLY A 409 14.86 27.89 4.19
N PRO A 410 14.87 26.88 5.09
CA PRO A 410 15.63 25.63 4.99
C PRO A 410 15.03 24.68 3.95
N ASP A 411 15.88 23.81 3.42
CA ASP A 411 15.52 22.88 2.34
C ASP A 411 14.59 21.78 2.87
N SER A 412 13.61 21.40 2.05
CA SER A 412 12.57 20.41 2.39
C SER A 412 13.08 19.02 2.75
N LEU A 413 14.09 18.49 2.01
CA LEU A 413 14.58 17.12 2.21
C LEU A 413 15.31 16.91 3.56
N PRO A 414 16.29 17.74 3.98
CA PRO A 414 16.86 17.66 5.32
C PRO A 414 15.82 17.82 6.44
N THR A 415 14.85 18.71 6.25
CA THR A 415 13.74 18.92 7.20
C THR A 415 12.90 17.64 7.36
N ALA A 416 12.51 17.01 6.25
CA ALA A 416 11.79 15.73 6.24
C ALA A 416 12.56 14.61 6.98
N GLN A 417 13.87 14.51 6.72
CA GLN A 417 14.74 13.53 7.38
C GLN A 417 14.86 13.76 8.89
N GLY A 418 14.94 15.03 9.33
CA GLY A 418 14.95 15.37 10.75
C GLY A 418 13.63 15.05 11.46
N PHE A 419 12.51 15.11 10.74
CA PHE A 419 11.18 14.80 11.29
C PHE A 419 10.99 13.30 11.58
N VAL A 420 11.23 12.44 10.58
CA VAL A 420 11.02 10.99 10.73
C VAL A 420 11.96 10.32 11.73
N GLN A 421 13.09 10.95 12.05
CA GLN A 421 13.99 10.47 13.11
C GLN A 421 13.42 10.64 14.52
N ASN A 422 12.46 11.57 14.71
CA ASN A 422 11.95 11.96 16.02
C ASN A 422 10.46 11.61 16.22
N CYS A 423 9.72 11.33 15.15
CA CYS A 423 8.29 11.02 15.20
C CYS A 423 7.91 9.99 14.12
N PRO A 424 7.05 8.98 14.42
CA PRO A 424 6.44 8.13 13.40
C PRO A 424 5.42 8.93 12.57
N LEU A 425 5.92 9.58 11.52
CA LEU A 425 5.18 10.43 10.58
C LEU A 425 5.31 9.87 9.16
N THR A 426 4.21 9.81 8.42
CA THR A 426 4.24 9.61 6.96
C THR A 426 4.15 10.96 6.24
N ILE A 427 5.05 11.23 5.28
CA ILE A 427 5.02 12.44 4.47
C ILE A 427 4.71 12.10 3.01
N HIS A 428 3.54 12.53 2.54
CA HIS A 428 3.18 12.51 1.12
C HIS A 428 3.53 13.85 0.47
N THR A 429 3.86 13.82 -0.81
CA THR A 429 4.16 15.04 -1.58
C THR A 429 3.33 15.11 -2.85
N VAL A 430 2.84 16.29 -3.20
CA VAL A 430 2.00 16.56 -4.36
C VAL A 430 2.63 17.70 -5.16
N THR A 431 3.04 17.43 -6.39
CA THR A 431 3.58 18.44 -7.31
C THR A 431 2.57 18.79 -8.39
N PHE A 432 2.24 20.07 -8.53
CA PHE A 432 1.27 20.55 -9.52
C PHE A 432 1.94 21.28 -10.70
N GLY A 433 1.51 20.97 -11.92
CA GLY A 433 2.04 21.57 -13.15
C GLY A 433 3.51 21.25 -13.44
N ASP A 434 4.01 21.80 -14.54
CA ASP A 434 5.38 21.56 -15.03
C ASP A 434 6.46 22.35 -14.26
N GLY A 435 6.06 23.31 -13.42
CA GLY A 435 6.96 24.22 -12.69
C GLY A 435 7.62 23.62 -11.44
N ALA A 436 7.11 22.48 -10.95
CA ALA A 436 7.56 21.87 -9.70
C ALA A 436 8.72 20.88 -9.89
N ASP A 437 9.70 20.89 -8.96
CA ASP A 437 10.77 19.86 -8.97
C ASP A 437 10.24 18.52 -8.42
N GLN A 438 9.71 17.72 -9.34
CA GLN A 438 9.20 16.38 -9.06
C GLN A 438 10.26 15.42 -8.50
N ASN A 439 11.54 15.62 -8.80
CA ASN A 439 12.60 14.74 -8.31
C ASN A 439 12.95 15.07 -6.87
N ALA A 440 13.04 16.35 -6.52
CA ALA A 440 13.20 16.80 -5.14
C ALA A 440 12.02 16.34 -4.27
N MET A 441 10.78 16.57 -4.70
CA MET A 441 9.59 16.18 -3.93
C MET A 441 9.40 14.66 -3.82
N ARG A 442 9.90 13.87 -4.78
CA ARG A 442 9.97 12.41 -4.67
C ARG A 442 11.00 11.95 -3.63
N ALA A 443 12.14 12.62 -3.52
CA ALA A 443 13.11 12.35 -2.46
C ALA A 443 12.55 12.69 -1.06
N VAL A 444 11.78 13.79 -0.94
CA VAL A 444 11.08 14.19 0.30
C VAL A 444 10.06 13.12 0.73
N ALA A 445 9.19 12.67 -0.19
CA ALA A 445 8.23 11.60 0.12
C ALA A 445 8.92 10.29 0.52
N LEU A 446 9.97 9.89 -0.19
CA LEU A 446 10.74 8.68 0.12
C LEU A 446 11.40 8.76 1.50
N ALA A 447 11.99 9.90 1.85
CA ALA A 447 12.53 10.14 3.19
C ALA A 447 11.43 10.12 4.27
N GLY A 448 10.23 10.58 3.93
CA GLY A 448 9.03 10.55 4.75
C GLY A 448 8.28 9.22 4.81
N GLY A 449 8.77 8.16 4.16
CA GLY A 449 8.07 6.87 4.07
C GLY A 449 6.72 6.90 3.33
N GLY A 450 6.43 7.96 2.57
CA GLY A 450 5.18 8.17 1.84
C GLY A 450 5.33 8.09 0.31
N LYS A 451 4.25 8.47 -0.38
CA LYS A 451 4.13 8.49 -1.84
C LYS A 451 4.19 9.91 -2.39
N HIS A 452 4.90 10.09 -3.50
CA HIS A 452 4.87 11.29 -4.34
C HIS A 452 3.79 11.15 -5.41
N TYR A 453 3.05 12.23 -5.62
CA TYR A 453 2.00 12.37 -6.63
C TYR A 453 2.29 13.59 -7.50
N HIS A 454 1.88 13.54 -8.76
CA HIS A 454 1.98 14.66 -9.68
C HIS A 454 0.69 14.83 -10.48
N ALA A 455 0.17 16.05 -10.51
CA ALA A 455 -0.98 16.46 -11.30
C ALA A 455 -0.54 17.48 -12.35
N ALA A 456 -0.89 17.24 -13.61
CA ALA A 456 -0.66 18.18 -14.71
C ALA A 456 -1.78 19.23 -14.85
N ASN A 457 -2.97 18.97 -14.31
CA ASN A 457 -4.14 19.84 -14.37
C ASN A 457 -5.02 19.70 -13.12
N GLY A 458 -5.96 20.63 -12.91
CA GLY A 458 -6.83 20.66 -11.72
C GLY A 458 -7.71 19.43 -11.52
N GLU A 459 -8.12 18.74 -12.58
CA GLU A 459 -8.89 17.48 -12.46
C GLU A 459 -8.03 16.36 -11.86
N GLN A 460 -6.80 16.18 -12.35
CA GLN A 460 -5.85 15.23 -11.77
C GLN A 460 -5.49 15.61 -10.33
N LEU A 461 -5.41 16.90 -10.01
CA LEU A 461 -5.13 17.36 -8.65
C LEU A 461 -6.25 16.94 -7.69
N LYS A 462 -7.52 17.13 -8.07
CA LYS A 462 -8.69 16.65 -7.31
C LYS A 462 -8.63 15.13 -7.10
N GLN A 463 -8.45 14.37 -8.16
CA GLN A 463 -8.36 12.91 -8.11
C GLN A 463 -7.22 12.41 -7.21
N ILE A 464 -6.06 13.09 -7.21
CA ILE A 464 -4.93 12.78 -6.33
C ILE A 464 -5.26 13.07 -4.87
N PHE A 465 -5.91 14.19 -4.57
CA PHE A 465 -6.33 14.51 -3.21
C PHE A 465 -7.40 13.51 -2.71
N GLU A 466 -8.36 13.12 -3.55
CA GLU A 466 -9.29 12.03 -3.27
C GLU A 466 -8.58 10.67 -3.07
N GLU A 467 -7.57 10.33 -3.89
CA GLU A 467 -6.76 9.12 -3.72
C GLU A 467 -6.03 9.13 -2.37
N ILE A 468 -5.44 10.27 -1.99
CA ILE A 468 -4.73 10.43 -0.71
C ILE A 468 -5.70 10.20 0.45
N ALA A 469 -6.87 10.85 0.47
CA ALA A 469 -7.87 10.69 1.54
C ALA A 469 -8.31 9.22 1.71
N ASN A 470 -8.55 8.53 0.60
CA ASN A 470 -8.97 7.12 0.62
C ASN A 470 -7.86 6.15 1.05
N ASN A 471 -6.60 6.39 0.66
CA ASN A 471 -5.48 5.45 0.84
C ASN A 471 -4.56 5.74 2.04
N LEU A 472 -4.97 6.61 2.99
CA LEU A 472 -4.21 6.82 4.23
C LEU A 472 -4.05 5.49 5.01
N PRO A 473 -2.87 5.22 5.61
CA PRO A 473 -2.48 3.88 6.03
C PRO A 473 -3.33 3.30 7.16
N THR A 474 -3.64 2.00 7.04
CA THR A 474 -4.20 1.13 8.11
C THR A 474 -3.08 0.39 8.83
N ILE A 475 -3.12 0.30 10.16
CA ILE A 475 -2.07 -0.37 10.95
C ILE A 475 -2.50 -1.81 11.31
N LEU A 476 -1.55 -2.75 11.22
CA LEU A 476 -1.64 -4.08 11.81
C LEU A 476 -0.88 -4.06 13.15
N THR A 477 -1.47 -4.60 14.22
CA THR A 477 -0.93 -4.41 15.59
C THR A 477 -0.50 -5.66 16.33
N GLU A 478 -1.06 -6.81 16.00
CA GLU A 478 -0.77 -8.11 16.64
C GLU A 478 -0.89 -9.23 15.60
#